data_AF-A0A1L0DFR2-F1
#
_entry.id   AF-A0A1L0DFR2-F1
#
_cell.length_a   1.000
_cell.length_b   1.000
_cell.length_c   1.000
_cell.angle_alpha   90.00
_cell.angle_beta   90.00
_cell.angle_gamma   90.00
#
_symmetry.space_group_name_H-M   'P 1'
#
loop_
_entity.id
_entity.type
_entity.pdbx_description
1 polymer ?
#
loop_
_entity_poly.entity_id
_entity_poly.type
_entity_poly.pdbx_seq_one_letter_code
_entity_poly.pdbx_strand_id
1 'polypeptide(L)'
;MLSPFLPPEVVLNIFLYVPAFYLKYFHDGLPTGKLKDIVAFNLYKSVYFGPPTPDESLRRISIEELRELARQDSGPRIKVLILEEIDDIGDYKDVFESFLQFVGENPLFMAEIPVVHYKGSTIFLTKYASRLTVANFVSWKGLELYASDISSTLNIVVPSNLAELKFANEANTYMAILGFPSTLRKLAVFANVDTGKICLPAHLEEFECMSEIQIWDEFPQGLKKLSLLQHCIPPEFEFTDSLTDLSLRSCSIRHSGLTRFVLPQNLKKLTLSHNPLGSIDRVNFPDSLEDLDISGCGISSLADVTFPPLLEKLQVSDNVLTNLDNVDFPPLKFLDVSTHSTVFITSMSKIKFPTTLVTLCSSGQPVEDWSNTKLPESLQVLTIMASERAADLRFPKCLEKLRILFLKSSRAVFADLKLPKTLVLLHLQNGKCLDFDWNLPLLKKMYVKGIVGSIRIPDTVEELELFARDYEVYQNLTLPYGLESVTMRYLITRYPETLHTLKITNFDSQLEVEWPSRLRTLYLSPGDYDDVNGSNLKLPRTLEFLKSEFDPEPEWRLQRLLSARS
;
A
#
# COMPACT_ATOMS: atom_id res chain seq x y z
N MET A 1 23.87 11.36 -35.58
CA MET A 1 24.37 12.61 -34.95
C MET A 1 23.20 13.25 -34.22
N LEU A 2 23.16 13.18 -32.88
CA LEU A 2 22.15 13.85 -32.05
C LEU A 2 22.86 14.92 -31.18
N SER A 3 22.19 16.06 -31.05
CA SER A 3 22.55 17.35 -30.41
C SER A 3 23.27 17.26 -29.05
N PRO A 4 24.13 18.25 -28.67
CA PRO A 4 24.94 18.20 -27.46
C PRO A 4 24.11 18.45 -26.18
N PHE A 5 24.17 17.45 -25.29
CA PHE A 5 24.18 17.50 -23.83
C PHE A 5 23.21 18.46 -23.13
N LEU A 6 22.09 17.90 -22.66
CA LEU A 6 21.46 18.36 -21.42
C LEU A 6 22.51 18.41 -20.29
N PRO A 7 22.49 19.43 -19.41
CA PRO A 7 23.37 19.49 -18.26
C PRO A 7 23.26 18.19 -17.43
N PRO A 8 24.37 17.68 -16.85
CA PRO A 8 24.34 16.50 -16.00
C PRO A 8 23.29 16.58 -14.88
N GLU A 9 23.00 17.78 -14.36
CA GLU A 9 21.94 17.97 -13.35
C GLU A 9 20.54 17.72 -13.90
N VAL A 10 20.27 18.05 -15.17
CA VAL A 10 18.97 17.81 -15.81
C VAL A 10 18.80 16.33 -16.12
N VAL A 11 19.87 15.68 -16.57
CA VAL A 11 19.88 14.23 -16.80
C VAL A 11 19.71 13.46 -15.48
N LEU A 12 20.34 13.92 -14.39
CA LEU A 12 20.13 13.44 -13.03
C LEU A 12 18.65 13.51 -12.61
N ASN A 13 18.01 14.66 -12.83
CA ASN A 13 16.60 14.86 -12.50
C ASN A 13 15.69 13.94 -13.31
N ILE A 14 16.00 13.65 -14.58
CA ILE A 14 15.25 12.69 -15.39
C ILE A 14 15.37 11.28 -14.79
N PHE A 15 16.58 10.85 -14.44
CA PHE A 15 16.82 9.52 -13.89
C PHE A 15 16.26 9.29 -12.48
N LEU A 16 15.98 10.33 -11.70
CA LEU A 16 15.26 10.19 -10.42
C LEU A 16 13.84 9.65 -10.58
N TYR A 17 13.22 9.79 -11.77
CA TYR A 17 11.88 9.29 -12.07
C TYR A 17 11.89 8.00 -12.88
N VAL A 18 13.06 7.49 -13.24
CA VAL A 18 13.19 6.21 -13.95
C VAL A 18 13.26 5.10 -12.91
N PRO A 19 12.37 4.09 -12.94
CA PRO A 19 12.41 2.98 -11.99
C PRO A 19 13.79 2.29 -12.00
N ALA A 20 14.23 1.80 -10.84
CA ALA A 20 15.57 1.27 -10.62
C ALA A 20 15.96 0.17 -11.63
N PHE A 21 14.96 -0.61 -12.06
CA PHE A 21 15.12 -1.64 -13.08
C PHE A 21 15.62 -1.06 -14.42
N TYR A 22 14.94 -0.05 -14.95
CA TYR A 22 15.33 0.59 -16.21
C TYR A 22 16.70 1.26 -16.09
N LEU A 23 17.02 1.84 -14.93
CA LEU A 23 18.33 2.42 -14.66
C LEU A 23 19.48 1.42 -14.80
N LYS A 24 19.32 0.16 -14.38
CA LYS A 24 20.33 -0.88 -14.56
C LYS A 24 20.58 -1.19 -16.03
N TYR A 25 19.51 -1.37 -16.81
CA TYR A 25 19.64 -1.62 -18.25
C TYR A 25 20.37 -0.48 -18.97
N PHE A 26 20.04 0.77 -18.62
CA PHE A 26 20.77 1.93 -19.14
C PHE A 26 22.23 1.93 -18.70
N HIS A 27 22.51 1.69 -17.42
CA HIS A 27 23.88 1.64 -16.89
C HIS A 27 24.77 0.66 -17.66
N ASP A 28 24.26 -0.54 -17.93
CA ASP A 28 25.05 -1.61 -18.57
C ASP A 28 25.38 -1.27 -20.02
N GLY A 29 24.47 -0.59 -20.73
CA GLY A 29 24.68 -0.12 -22.10
C GLY A 29 25.48 1.18 -22.23
N LEU A 30 25.75 1.91 -21.14
CA LEU A 30 26.47 3.18 -21.19
C LEU A 30 28.00 2.95 -21.32
N PRO A 31 28.71 3.74 -22.16
CA PRO A 31 30.16 3.77 -22.17
C PRO A 31 30.71 4.35 -20.87
N THR A 32 31.94 4.01 -20.51
CA THR A 32 32.62 4.58 -19.34
C THR A 32 32.70 6.11 -19.44
N GLY A 33 32.39 6.80 -18.34
CA GLY A 33 32.40 8.25 -18.26
C GLY A 33 31.35 8.81 -17.31
N LYS A 34 31.32 10.14 -17.17
CA LYS A 34 30.54 10.87 -16.17
C LYS A 34 29.06 10.48 -16.07
N LEU A 35 28.44 10.17 -17.20
CA LEU A 35 27.03 9.75 -17.24
C LEU A 35 26.82 8.36 -16.62
N LYS A 36 27.71 7.42 -16.90
CA LYS A 36 27.69 6.07 -16.31
C LYS A 36 27.89 6.16 -14.80
N ASP A 37 28.83 7.00 -14.34
CA ASP A 37 29.10 7.23 -12.92
C ASP A 37 27.88 7.83 -12.20
N ILE A 38 27.19 8.77 -12.84
CA ILE A 38 25.95 9.39 -12.33
C ILE A 38 24.82 8.37 -12.20
N VAL A 39 24.62 7.52 -13.21
CA VAL A 39 23.59 6.48 -13.18
C VAL A 39 23.95 5.44 -12.12
N ALA A 40 25.21 5.02 -12.05
CA ALA A 40 25.71 4.12 -11.02
C ALA A 40 25.48 4.68 -9.61
N PHE A 41 25.79 5.97 -9.37
CA PHE A 41 25.51 6.60 -8.09
C PHE A 41 24.03 6.50 -7.69
N ASN A 42 23.09 6.78 -8.60
CA ASN A 42 21.67 6.67 -8.27
C ASN A 42 21.17 5.24 -8.13
N LEU A 43 21.75 4.32 -8.88
CA LEU A 43 21.40 2.90 -8.85
C LEU A 43 21.88 2.21 -7.57
N TYR A 44 23.05 2.61 -7.05
CA TYR A 44 23.70 1.96 -5.90
C TYR A 44 23.64 2.76 -4.59
N LYS A 45 23.14 4.02 -4.59
CA LYS A 45 23.02 4.82 -3.34
C LYS A 45 22.15 4.14 -2.27
N SER A 46 21.11 3.41 -2.68
CA SER A 46 20.18 2.70 -1.81
C SER A 46 19.89 1.34 -2.40
N VAL A 47 20.30 0.29 -1.73
CA VAL A 47 20.18 -1.09 -2.23
C VAL A 47 19.48 -1.97 -1.22
N TYR A 48 18.81 -3.00 -1.74
CA TYR A 48 18.06 -3.99 -0.98
C TYR A 48 18.70 -5.37 -1.19
N PHE A 49 19.03 -6.06 -0.11
CA PHE A 49 19.52 -7.43 -0.14
C PHE A 49 18.55 -8.30 0.65
N GLY A 50 17.90 -9.21 -0.07
CA GLY A 50 16.82 -10.04 0.45
C GLY A 50 16.10 -10.80 -0.67
N PRO A 51 14.97 -11.45 -0.34
CA PRO A 51 14.14 -12.16 -1.32
C PRO A 51 13.49 -11.20 -2.33
N PRO A 52 13.09 -11.68 -3.52
CA PRO A 52 12.42 -10.87 -4.53
C PRO A 52 11.23 -10.10 -3.95
N THR A 53 11.22 -8.79 -4.18
CA THR A 53 10.13 -7.89 -3.77
C THR A 53 9.44 -7.34 -5.02
N PRO A 54 8.09 -7.19 -5.01
CA PRO A 54 7.36 -6.54 -6.08
C PRO A 54 7.54 -5.00 -6.08
N ASP A 55 8.23 -4.44 -5.08
CA ASP A 55 8.50 -3.02 -5.01
C ASP A 55 9.57 -2.61 -6.04
N GLU A 56 9.11 -2.11 -7.20
CA GLU A 56 9.97 -1.65 -8.30
C GLU A 56 10.84 -0.43 -7.95
N SER A 57 10.58 0.23 -6.80
CA SER A 57 11.41 1.34 -6.31
C SER A 57 12.69 0.86 -5.61
N LEU A 58 12.72 -0.39 -5.14
CA LEU A 58 13.87 -0.97 -4.45
C LEU A 58 14.80 -1.69 -5.42
N ARG A 59 16.06 -1.25 -5.46
CA ARG A 59 17.12 -1.95 -6.22
C ARG A 59 17.59 -3.17 -5.44
N ARG A 60 17.13 -4.36 -5.81
CA ARG A 60 17.66 -5.62 -5.27
C ARG A 60 19.09 -5.87 -5.74
N ILE A 61 20.06 -6.12 -4.86
CA ILE A 61 21.48 -6.37 -5.16
C ILE A 61 21.88 -7.82 -4.91
N SER A 62 22.69 -8.38 -5.81
CA SER A 62 23.27 -9.73 -5.63
C SER A 62 24.57 -9.68 -4.82
N ILE A 63 25.01 -10.84 -4.33
CA ILE A 63 26.27 -10.95 -3.59
C ILE A 63 27.49 -10.72 -4.49
N GLU A 64 27.40 -11.09 -5.77
CA GLU A 64 28.42 -10.84 -6.78
C GLU A 64 28.57 -9.34 -7.04
N GLU A 65 27.45 -8.63 -7.19
CA GLU A 65 27.48 -7.17 -7.38
C GLU A 65 28.07 -6.45 -6.16
N LEU A 66 27.78 -6.91 -4.94
CA LEU A 66 28.43 -6.40 -3.73
C LEU A 66 29.94 -6.63 -3.75
N ARG A 67 30.40 -7.82 -4.19
CA ARG A 67 31.83 -8.13 -4.36
C ARG A 67 32.49 -7.25 -5.43
N GLU A 68 31.80 -6.94 -6.51
CA GLU A 68 32.30 -6.03 -7.55
C GLU A 68 32.46 -4.61 -7.02
N LEU A 69 31.45 -4.10 -6.30
CA LEU A 69 31.51 -2.79 -5.66
C LEU A 69 32.63 -2.69 -4.64
N ALA A 70 32.82 -3.74 -3.82
CA ALA A 70 33.88 -3.77 -2.81
C ALA A 70 35.30 -3.76 -3.41
N ARG A 71 35.48 -4.21 -4.65
CA ARG A 71 36.78 -4.18 -5.36
C ARG A 71 37.09 -2.81 -5.98
N GLN A 72 36.09 -1.93 -6.12
CA GLN A 72 36.26 -0.64 -6.78
C GLN A 72 36.64 0.44 -5.77
N ASP A 73 37.93 0.80 -5.70
CA ASP A 73 38.44 1.87 -4.80
C ASP A 73 37.76 3.24 -5.03
N SER A 74 37.21 3.49 -6.22
CA SER A 74 36.55 4.74 -6.62
C SER A 74 35.09 4.54 -7.09
N GLY A 75 34.49 3.38 -6.80
CA GLY A 75 33.14 3.02 -7.22
C GLY A 75 32.02 3.78 -6.48
N PRO A 76 30.75 3.61 -6.92
CA PRO A 76 29.61 4.23 -6.26
C PRO A 76 29.45 3.67 -4.84
N ARG A 77 29.36 4.58 -3.85
CA ARG A 77 29.23 4.20 -2.43
C ARG A 77 27.77 3.96 -2.06
N ILE A 78 27.50 2.84 -1.41
CA ILE A 78 26.20 2.52 -0.84
C ILE A 78 25.97 3.43 0.38
N LYS A 79 24.89 4.23 0.34
CA LYS A 79 24.49 5.09 1.46
C LYS A 79 23.45 4.41 2.36
N VAL A 80 22.59 3.59 1.78
CA VAL A 80 21.55 2.86 2.50
C VAL A 80 21.56 1.41 2.03
N LEU A 81 21.61 0.50 2.99
CA LEU A 81 21.45 -0.93 2.77
C LEU A 81 20.20 -1.41 3.53
N ILE A 82 19.25 -1.98 2.82
CA ILE A 82 18.10 -2.67 3.40
C ILE A 82 18.41 -4.16 3.38
N LEU A 83 18.47 -4.77 4.56
CA LEU A 83 18.68 -6.20 4.77
C LEU A 83 17.38 -6.83 5.23
N GLU A 84 16.81 -7.72 4.44
CA GLU A 84 15.58 -8.45 4.79
C GLU A 84 15.83 -9.95 4.77
N GLU A 85 16.00 -10.52 5.95
CA GLU A 85 16.07 -11.96 6.18
C GLU A 85 14.65 -12.52 6.38
N ILE A 86 14.41 -13.72 5.82
CA ILE A 86 13.18 -14.48 6.01
C ILE A 86 13.56 -15.88 6.49
N ASP A 87 12.95 -16.31 7.59
CA ASP A 87 13.30 -17.57 8.26
C ASP A 87 12.81 -18.84 7.53
N ASP A 88 11.90 -18.73 6.55
CA ASP A 88 11.07 -19.86 6.09
C ASP A 88 11.14 -20.18 4.57
N ILE A 89 12.23 -19.83 3.87
CA ILE A 89 12.43 -20.27 2.49
C ILE A 89 13.77 -21.01 2.39
N GLY A 90 13.71 -22.35 2.28
CA GLY A 90 14.86 -23.25 2.34
C GLY A 90 16.03 -22.92 1.39
N ASP A 91 15.77 -22.22 0.27
CA ASP A 91 16.79 -21.80 -0.69
C ASP A 91 17.53 -20.49 -0.30
N TYR A 92 17.04 -19.71 0.67
CA TYR A 92 17.61 -18.41 1.03
C TYR A 92 18.58 -18.45 2.21
N LYS A 93 18.63 -19.56 2.96
CA LYS A 93 19.60 -19.73 4.04
C LYS A 93 21.05 -19.61 3.54
N ASP A 94 21.34 -20.22 2.40
CA ASP A 94 22.66 -20.17 1.75
C ASP A 94 23.02 -18.76 1.26
N VAL A 95 22.02 -17.96 0.91
CA VAL A 95 22.20 -16.57 0.48
C VAL A 95 22.67 -15.69 1.65
N PHE A 96 22.07 -15.83 2.84
CA PHE A 96 22.47 -15.07 4.02
C PHE A 96 23.80 -15.55 4.62
N GLU A 97 24.11 -16.85 4.57
CA GLU A 97 25.44 -17.33 4.95
C GLU A 97 26.51 -16.81 3.98
N SER A 98 26.23 -16.75 2.68
CA SER A 98 27.12 -16.12 1.69
C SER A 98 27.31 -14.62 1.95
N PHE A 99 26.26 -13.93 2.39
CA PHE A 99 26.35 -12.53 2.80
C PHE A 99 27.21 -12.35 4.05
N LEU A 100 27.04 -13.19 5.07
CA LEU A 100 27.88 -13.16 6.28
C LEU A 100 29.35 -13.46 5.96
N GLN A 101 29.62 -14.36 5.01
CA GLN A 101 30.97 -14.59 4.50
C GLN A 101 31.54 -13.33 3.83
N PHE A 102 30.77 -12.69 2.95
CA PHE A 102 31.18 -11.44 2.31
C PHE A 102 31.48 -10.33 3.32
N VAL A 103 30.69 -10.19 4.39
CA VAL A 103 30.94 -9.22 5.48
C VAL A 103 32.29 -9.48 6.14
N GLY A 104 32.64 -10.75 6.36
CA GLY A 104 33.94 -11.14 6.90
C GLY A 104 35.11 -10.89 5.94
N GLU A 105 34.87 -11.05 4.64
CA GLU A 105 35.87 -10.78 3.58
C GLU A 105 36.08 -9.28 3.32
N ASN A 106 35.05 -8.44 3.53
CA ASN A 106 35.03 -7.02 3.16
C ASN A 106 34.57 -6.10 4.31
N PRO A 107 35.21 -6.14 5.50
CA PRO A 107 34.73 -5.41 6.67
C PRO A 107 34.81 -3.88 6.51
N LEU A 108 35.83 -3.36 5.82
CA LEU A 108 35.97 -1.91 5.57
C LEU A 108 34.85 -1.37 4.69
N PHE A 109 34.55 -2.07 3.59
CA PHE A 109 33.45 -1.71 2.69
C PHE A 109 32.11 -1.66 3.44
N MET A 110 31.83 -2.67 4.24
CA MET A 110 30.59 -2.73 5.04
C MET A 110 30.54 -1.65 6.13
N ALA A 111 31.68 -1.29 6.72
CA ALA A 111 31.77 -0.23 7.73
C ALA A 111 31.56 1.18 7.13
N GLU A 112 31.85 1.39 5.85
CA GLU A 112 31.59 2.66 5.16
C GLU A 112 30.11 2.91 4.88
N ILE A 113 29.26 1.87 4.93
CA ILE A 113 27.81 2.02 4.74
C ILE A 113 27.23 2.69 5.99
N PRO A 114 26.71 3.93 5.89
CA PRO A 114 26.34 4.70 7.06
C PRO A 114 24.98 4.28 7.66
N VAL A 115 24.10 3.69 6.85
CA VAL A 115 22.73 3.35 7.24
C VAL A 115 22.38 1.95 6.79
N VAL A 116 22.03 1.11 7.77
CA VAL A 116 21.48 -0.22 7.58
C VAL A 116 20.09 -0.30 8.20
N HIS A 117 19.09 -0.64 7.37
CA HIS A 117 17.76 -1.04 7.84
C HIS A 117 17.69 -2.55 7.82
N TYR A 118 17.48 -3.15 8.98
CA TYR A 118 17.43 -4.59 9.11
C TYR A 118 16.01 -5.08 9.42
N LYS A 119 15.59 -6.13 8.73
CA LYS A 119 14.40 -6.91 9.04
C LYS A 119 14.82 -8.36 9.15
N GLY A 120 14.68 -8.97 10.33
CA GLY A 120 15.11 -10.35 10.55
C GLY A 120 15.43 -10.70 11.99
N SER A 121 16.00 -11.90 12.15
CA SER A 121 16.22 -12.60 13.40
C SER A 121 17.34 -12.02 14.28
N THR A 122 17.31 -12.31 15.58
CA THR A 122 18.46 -12.05 16.47
C THR A 122 19.68 -12.88 16.10
N ILE A 123 19.49 -14.07 15.54
CA ILE A 123 20.54 -15.05 15.24
C ILE A 123 21.48 -14.48 14.17
N PHE A 124 20.93 -14.00 13.06
CA PHE A 124 21.72 -13.39 12.01
C PHE A 124 22.41 -12.12 12.49
N LEU A 125 21.70 -11.25 13.21
CA LEU A 125 22.31 -10.03 13.74
C LEU A 125 23.47 -10.33 14.69
N THR A 126 23.36 -11.39 15.51
CA THR A 126 24.44 -11.85 16.38
C THR A 126 25.64 -12.37 15.58
N LYS A 127 25.39 -13.17 14.53
CA LYS A 127 26.42 -13.63 13.60
C LYS A 127 27.08 -12.48 12.83
N TYR A 128 26.32 -11.44 12.49
CA TYR A 128 26.86 -10.23 11.86
C TYR A 128 27.74 -9.46 12.86
N ALA A 129 27.22 -9.24 14.08
CA ALA A 129 27.90 -8.52 15.15
C ALA A 129 29.21 -9.17 15.59
N SER A 130 29.35 -10.49 15.44
CA SER A 130 30.61 -11.21 15.69
C SER A 130 31.69 -10.94 14.64
N ARG A 131 31.33 -10.36 13.49
CA ARG A 131 32.23 -10.05 12.36
C ARG A 131 32.47 -8.55 12.19
N LEU A 132 31.45 -7.73 12.40
CA LEU A 132 31.51 -6.28 12.23
C LEU A 132 30.62 -5.57 13.25
N THR A 133 30.97 -4.33 13.59
CA THR A 133 30.11 -3.48 14.40
C THR A 133 28.74 -3.29 13.74
N VAL A 134 27.69 -3.25 14.56
CA VAL A 134 26.31 -2.95 14.15
C VAL A 134 25.93 -1.48 14.38
N ALA A 135 26.90 -0.60 14.62
CA ALA A 135 26.63 0.82 14.91
C ALA A 135 25.95 1.59 13.75
N ASN A 136 26.00 1.08 12.53
CA ASN A 136 25.28 1.64 11.37
C ASN A 136 23.85 1.12 11.21
N PHE A 137 23.39 0.19 12.08
CA PHE A 137 22.02 -0.30 12.08
C PHE A 137 21.12 0.72 12.78
N VAL A 138 20.28 1.41 12.01
CA VAL A 138 19.39 2.48 12.51
C VAL A 138 17.95 2.03 12.70
N SER A 139 17.56 0.92 12.06
CA SER A 139 16.23 0.35 12.14
C SER A 139 16.31 -1.16 12.22
N TRP A 140 15.51 -1.74 13.11
CA TRP A 140 15.35 -3.18 13.23
C TRP A 140 13.86 -3.53 13.30
N LYS A 141 13.39 -4.31 12.32
CA LYS A 141 12.01 -4.80 12.24
C LYS A 141 11.97 -6.32 12.26
N GLY A 142 10.84 -6.90 12.65
CA GLY A 142 10.66 -8.35 12.59
C GLY A 142 11.52 -9.12 13.60
N LEU A 143 11.90 -8.48 14.72
CA LEU A 143 12.45 -9.19 15.86
C LEU A 143 11.34 -10.02 16.49
N GLU A 144 11.43 -11.33 16.41
CA GLU A 144 10.51 -12.26 17.08
C GLU A 144 11.20 -12.88 18.30
N LEU A 145 10.49 -12.94 19.42
CA LEU A 145 11.01 -13.44 20.69
C LEU A 145 10.16 -14.63 21.15
N TYR A 146 10.77 -15.82 21.18
CA TYR A 146 10.12 -17.06 21.57
C TYR A 146 10.51 -17.50 22.98
N ALA A 147 9.65 -18.30 23.62
CA ALA A 147 9.89 -18.76 25.00
C ALA A 147 11.16 -19.62 25.14
N SER A 148 11.58 -20.30 24.07
CA SER A 148 12.84 -21.07 24.00
C SER A 148 14.09 -20.20 24.08
N ASP A 149 14.00 -18.93 23.67
CA ASP A 149 15.13 -18.00 23.57
C ASP A 149 15.55 -17.44 24.95
N ILE A 150 14.92 -17.90 26.03
CA ILE A 150 14.97 -17.22 27.34
C ILE A 150 15.52 -18.15 28.44
N SER A 151 15.81 -19.41 28.12
CA SER A 151 16.40 -20.37 29.09
C SER A 151 17.85 -20.05 29.51
N SER A 152 18.47 -19.08 28.85
CA SER A 152 19.71 -18.43 29.30
C SER A 152 19.64 -16.98 28.86
N THR A 153 20.11 -16.05 29.69
CA THR A 153 20.18 -14.61 29.41
C THR A 153 20.71 -14.33 28.00
N LEU A 154 19.81 -14.18 27.03
CA LEU A 154 20.19 -13.83 25.68
C LEU A 154 20.59 -12.36 25.73
N ASN A 155 21.90 -12.10 25.70
CA ASN A 155 22.43 -10.76 25.48
C ASN A 155 22.08 -10.36 24.05
N ILE A 156 20.85 -9.90 23.83
CA ILE A 156 20.41 -9.38 22.54
C ILE A 156 21.31 -8.19 22.22
N VAL A 157 22.04 -8.28 21.11
CA VAL A 157 22.87 -7.19 20.62
C VAL A 157 21.95 -6.13 20.05
N VAL A 158 21.60 -5.13 20.86
CA VAL A 158 20.84 -3.97 20.40
C VAL A 158 21.81 -2.95 19.82
N PRO A 159 21.68 -2.57 18.54
CA PRO A 159 22.51 -1.53 17.94
C PRO A 159 22.44 -0.22 18.73
N SER A 160 23.59 0.40 19.01
CA SER A 160 23.66 1.60 19.86
C SER A 160 23.06 2.86 19.22
N ASN A 161 23.00 2.92 17.88
CA ASN A 161 22.42 4.03 17.12
C ASN A 161 21.01 3.72 16.59
N LEU A 162 20.35 2.70 17.14
CA LEU A 162 19.02 2.31 16.70
C LEU A 162 18.03 3.46 16.96
N ALA A 163 17.35 3.91 15.91
CA ALA A 163 16.33 4.95 15.95
C ALA A 163 14.91 4.36 15.89
N GLU A 164 14.76 3.19 15.27
CA GLU A 164 13.50 2.46 15.15
C GLU A 164 13.67 0.99 15.53
N LEU A 165 12.79 0.50 16.41
CA LEU A 165 12.71 -0.90 16.80
C LEU A 165 11.27 -1.39 16.71
N LYS A 166 11.04 -2.46 15.96
CA LYS A 166 9.77 -3.18 15.90
C LYS A 166 9.99 -4.65 16.22
N PHE A 167 9.35 -5.12 17.28
CA PHE A 167 9.45 -6.52 17.70
C PHE A 167 8.10 -7.12 18.09
N ALA A 168 8.00 -8.44 17.94
CA ALA A 168 6.93 -9.27 18.43
C ALA A 168 7.43 -10.10 19.63
N ASN A 169 6.65 -10.15 20.70
CA ASN A 169 6.92 -10.98 21.87
C ASN A 169 5.80 -12.01 22.03
N GLU A 170 6.08 -13.24 21.61
CA GLU A 170 5.18 -14.39 21.76
C GLU A 170 5.48 -15.17 23.04
N ALA A 171 6.65 -14.94 23.61
CA ALA A 171 7.04 -15.55 24.86
C ALA A 171 6.24 -14.93 26.01
N ASN A 172 5.64 -15.77 26.85
CA ASN A 172 4.87 -15.39 28.04
C ASN A 172 5.79 -14.86 29.17
N THR A 173 6.82 -14.12 28.80
CA THR A 173 8.02 -13.85 29.58
C THR A 173 8.33 -12.36 29.51
N TYR A 174 8.56 -11.82 30.70
CA TYR A 174 8.88 -10.42 30.92
C TYR A 174 10.29 -10.15 30.43
N MET A 175 10.43 -9.88 29.13
CA MET A 175 11.64 -9.31 28.59
C MET A 175 11.77 -7.89 29.14
N ALA A 176 12.53 -7.73 30.21
CA ALA A 176 13.20 -6.47 30.50
C ALA A 176 14.29 -6.33 29.42
N ILE A 177 13.98 -5.71 28.28
CA ILE A 177 15.04 -5.12 27.45
C ILE A 177 15.76 -4.15 28.38
N LEU A 178 16.91 -4.55 28.91
CA LEU A 178 17.68 -3.77 29.88
C LEU A 178 18.33 -2.60 29.16
N GLY A 179 17.55 -1.54 28.95
CA GLY A 179 17.98 -0.27 28.39
C GLY A 179 17.87 -0.20 26.87
N PHE A 180 16.83 0.47 26.39
CA PHE A 180 16.79 0.95 25.01
C PHE A 180 17.91 1.97 24.76
N PRO A 181 18.49 2.02 23.54
CA PRO A 181 19.47 3.04 23.20
C PRO A 181 18.83 4.43 23.27
N SER A 182 19.61 5.43 23.70
CA SER A 182 19.15 6.83 23.81
C SER A 182 18.78 7.46 22.46
N THR A 183 19.23 6.85 21.35
CA THR A 183 18.88 7.22 19.98
C THR A 183 17.50 6.75 19.55
N LEU A 184 16.85 5.86 20.31
CA LEU A 184 15.56 5.31 19.93
C LEU A 184 14.49 6.41 19.93
N ARG A 185 13.76 6.52 18.83
CA ARG A 185 12.66 7.49 18.63
C ARG A 185 11.35 6.79 18.30
N LYS A 186 11.41 5.60 17.71
CA LYS A 186 10.24 4.81 17.31
C LYS A 186 10.33 3.43 17.91
N LEU A 187 9.25 3.01 18.56
CA LEU A 187 9.15 1.71 19.18
C LEU A 187 7.79 1.11 18.84
N ALA A 188 7.78 -0.10 18.29
CA ALA A 188 6.59 -0.88 18.04
C ALA A 188 6.68 -2.25 18.72
N VAL A 189 5.70 -2.56 19.55
CA VAL A 189 5.65 -3.78 20.37
C VAL A 189 4.38 -4.56 20.07
N PHE A 190 4.52 -5.75 19.51
CA PHE A 190 3.41 -6.66 19.25
C PHE A 190 3.49 -7.81 20.24
N ALA A 191 2.71 -7.77 21.31
CA ALA A 191 2.88 -8.67 22.43
C ALA A 191 1.54 -9.16 22.95
N ASN A 192 1.41 -10.48 23.15
CA ASN A 192 0.23 -11.08 23.79
C ASN A 192 0.36 -11.09 25.34
N VAL A 193 1.22 -10.24 25.88
CA VAL A 193 1.62 -10.23 27.30
C VAL A 193 1.48 -8.85 27.93
N ASP A 194 1.59 -8.80 29.25
CA ASP A 194 1.62 -7.56 30.04
C ASP A 194 2.84 -6.68 29.67
N THR A 195 2.57 -5.65 28.87
CA THR A 195 3.55 -4.69 28.37
C THR A 195 3.87 -3.58 29.38
N GLY A 196 3.14 -3.49 30.50
CA GLY A 196 3.34 -2.46 31.54
C GLY A 196 4.70 -2.50 32.22
N LYS A 197 5.46 -3.59 32.03
CA LYS A 197 6.84 -3.73 32.55
C LYS A 197 7.93 -3.24 31.59
N ILE A 198 7.57 -2.83 30.37
CA ILE A 198 8.53 -2.26 29.43
C ILE A 198 8.76 -0.80 29.80
N CYS A 199 9.97 -0.48 30.28
CA CYS A 199 10.37 0.89 30.52
C CYS A 199 10.50 1.64 29.20
N LEU A 200 9.57 2.55 28.90
CA LEU A 200 9.60 3.33 27.67
C LEU A 200 10.79 4.32 27.67
N PRO A 201 11.53 4.47 26.55
CA PRO A 201 12.60 5.46 26.45
C PRO A 201 12.08 6.89 26.59
N ALA A 202 12.79 7.73 27.34
CA ALA A 202 12.38 9.11 27.58
C ALA A 202 12.31 10.00 26.31
N HIS A 203 13.08 9.68 25.26
CA HIS A 203 13.13 10.43 24.00
C HIS A 203 12.24 9.85 22.90
N LEU A 204 11.33 8.94 23.26
CA LEU A 204 10.45 8.30 22.30
C LEU A 204 9.48 9.32 21.70
N GLU A 205 9.36 9.34 20.37
CA GLU A 205 8.47 10.24 19.63
C GLU A 205 7.26 9.49 19.04
N GLU A 206 7.43 8.21 18.69
CA GLU A 206 6.37 7.36 18.15
C GLU A 206 6.34 6.02 18.90
N PHE A 207 5.16 5.67 19.41
CA PHE A 207 4.93 4.40 20.09
C PHE A 207 3.72 3.68 19.53
N GLU A 208 3.92 2.42 19.16
CA GLU A 208 2.86 1.51 18.73
C GLU A 208 2.87 0.28 19.63
N CYS A 209 1.71 -0.09 20.15
CA CYS A 209 1.56 -1.33 20.89
C CYS A 209 0.26 -2.05 20.56
N MET A 210 0.37 -3.36 20.39
CA MET A 210 -0.75 -4.30 20.35
C MET A 210 -0.60 -5.24 21.54
N SER A 211 -1.54 -5.17 22.48
CA SER A 211 -1.62 -6.01 23.69
C SER A 211 -3.04 -5.99 24.26
N GLU A 212 -3.43 -7.04 24.97
CA GLU A 212 -4.81 -7.24 25.48
C GLU A 212 -5.03 -6.80 26.93
N ILE A 213 -4.00 -6.34 27.66
CA ILE A 213 -4.09 -6.29 29.13
C ILE A 213 -3.97 -4.88 29.71
N GLN A 214 -2.79 -4.25 29.69
CA GLN A 214 -2.57 -3.03 30.49
C GLN A 214 -1.82 -1.93 29.73
N ILE A 215 -2.32 -0.71 29.85
CA ILE A 215 -1.66 0.52 29.40
C ILE A 215 -0.58 0.94 30.40
N TRP A 216 0.43 1.66 29.94
CA TRP A 216 1.44 2.29 30.80
C TRP A 216 0.80 3.35 31.70
N ASP A 217 1.25 3.44 32.95
CA ASP A 217 0.80 4.49 33.88
C ASP A 217 1.14 5.88 33.35
N GLU A 218 2.32 6.02 32.70
CA GLU A 218 2.79 7.26 32.09
C GLU A 218 3.47 6.99 30.75
N PHE A 219 3.29 7.92 29.81
CA PHE A 219 4.02 7.95 28.54
C PHE A 219 5.12 9.03 28.55
N PRO A 220 6.18 8.87 27.74
CA PRO A 220 7.22 9.89 27.61
C PRO A 220 6.64 11.25 27.19
N GLN A 221 7.03 12.33 27.85
CA GLN A 221 6.50 13.68 27.61
C GLN A 221 6.74 14.21 26.18
N GLY A 222 7.75 13.67 25.47
CA GLY A 222 8.04 14.03 24.07
C GLY A 222 7.25 13.24 23.02
N LEU A 223 6.34 12.34 23.44
CA LEU A 223 5.63 11.44 22.56
C LEU A 223 4.64 12.20 21.67
N LYS A 224 4.81 12.10 20.35
CA LYS A 224 3.95 12.78 19.36
C LYS A 224 2.89 11.85 18.79
N LYS A 225 3.22 10.56 18.67
CA LYS A 225 2.30 9.56 18.14
C LYS A 225 2.17 8.38 19.08
N LEU A 226 0.94 8.04 19.41
CA LEU A 226 0.60 6.88 20.22
C LEU A 226 -0.45 6.05 19.48
N SER A 227 -0.13 4.78 19.22
CA SER A 227 -1.07 3.81 18.65
C SER A 227 -1.19 2.62 19.57
N LEU A 228 -2.36 2.47 20.19
CA LEU A 228 -2.73 1.34 21.02
C LEU A 228 -3.80 0.53 20.31
N LEU A 229 -3.55 -0.77 20.17
CA LEU A 229 -4.48 -1.74 19.61
C LEU A 229 -4.84 -2.76 20.70
N GLN A 230 -6.14 -2.98 20.90
CA GLN A 230 -6.69 -3.98 21.85
C GLN A 230 -6.41 -3.73 23.35
N HIS A 231 -6.01 -2.52 23.74
CA HIS A 231 -5.75 -2.21 25.14
C HIS A 231 -7.04 -1.85 25.91
N CYS A 232 -7.10 -2.19 27.19
CA CYS A 232 -8.13 -1.66 28.09
C CYS A 232 -7.70 -0.29 28.63
N ILE A 233 -8.37 0.78 28.21
CA ILE A 233 -8.03 2.15 28.60
C ILE A 233 -8.96 2.62 29.73
N PRO A 234 -8.43 3.00 30.90
CA PRO A 234 -9.23 3.56 31.99
C PRO A 234 -9.95 4.85 31.54
N PRO A 235 -11.22 5.09 31.96
CA PRO A 235 -11.98 6.30 31.61
C PRO A 235 -11.34 7.63 32.01
N GLU A 236 -10.43 7.62 32.99
CA GLU A 236 -9.76 8.81 33.53
C GLU A 236 -8.28 8.87 33.12
N PHE A 237 -7.90 8.14 32.08
CA PHE A 237 -6.53 8.16 31.60
C PHE A 237 -6.18 9.51 30.96
N GLU A 238 -5.11 10.14 31.43
CA GLU A 238 -4.60 11.40 30.88
C GLU A 238 -3.49 11.12 29.86
N PHE A 239 -3.70 11.59 28.64
CA PHE A 239 -2.71 11.50 27.58
C PHE A 239 -1.76 12.70 27.61
N THR A 240 -0.52 12.54 27.13
CA THR A 240 0.45 13.65 27.11
C THR A 240 0.05 14.75 26.12
N ASP A 241 0.18 16.02 26.51
CA ASP A 241 -0.21 17.19 25.69
C ASP A 241 0.59 17.36 24.39
N SER A 242 1.72 16.66 24.27
CA SER A 242 2.59 16.62 23.10
C SER A 242 2.05 15.78 21.95
N LEU A 243 1.02 14.95 22.19
CA LEU A 243 0.45 14.09 21.18
C LEU A 243 -0.27 14.88 20.08
N THR A 244 0.11 14.58 18.84
CA THR A 244 -0.54 15.07 17.63
C THR A 244 -1.35 13.99 16.93
N ASP A 245 -1.01 12.72 17.14
CA ASP A 245 -1.68 11.56 16.53
C ASP A 245 -1.95 10.49 17.60
N LEU A 246 -3.22 10.18 17.85
CA LEU A 246 -3.66 9.20 18.83
C LEU A 246 -4.56 8.15 18.16
N SER A 247 -4.16 6.89 18.22
CA SER A 247 -4.95 5.76 17.74
C SER A 247 -5.23 4.81 18.89
N LEU A 248 -6.51 4.56 19.16
CA LEU A 248 -7.01 3.69 20.22
C LEU A 248 -7.92 2.62 19.61
N ARG A 249 -7.42 1.89 18.61
CA ARG A 249 -8.20 0.94 17.82
C ARG A 249 -8.57 -0.29 18.65
N SER A 250 -9.81 -0.77 18.54
CA SER A 250 -10.29 -1.98 19.23
C SER A 250 -10.04 -2.01 20.74
N CYS A 251 -9.95 -0.86 21.40
CA CYS A 251 -9.63 -0.71 22.83
C CYS A 251 -10.86 -0.88 23.76
N SER A 252 -11.94 -1.49 23.25
CA SER A 252 -13.21 -1.70 23.97
C SER A 252 -13.83 -0.43 24.60
N ILE A 253 -13.51 0.75 24.05
CA ILE A 253 -14.02 2.04 24.53
C ILE A 253 -15.52 2.11 24.24
N ARG A 254 -16.30 2.51 25.25
CA ARG A 254 -17.73 2.81 25.12
C ARG A 254 -17.94 4.32 25.16
N HIS A 255 -19.07 4.80 24.64
CA HIS A 255 -19.43 6.22 24.66
C HIS A 255 -19.32 6.88 26.05
N SER A 256 -19.77 6.21 27.11
CA SER A 256 -19.66 6.72 28.49
C SER A 256 -18.21 6.86 28.98
N GLY A 257 -17.27 6.11 28.40
CA GLY A 257 -15.85 6.26 28.68
C GLY A 257 -15.24 7.39 27.86
N LEU A 258 -15.56 7.45 26.56
CA LEU A 258 -15.06 8.47 25.65
C LEU A 258 -15.45 9.89 26.08
N THR A 259 -16.67 10.09 26.58
CA THR A 259 -17.14 11.39 27.09
C THR A 259 -16.38 11.88 28.34
N ARG A 260 -15.62 11.00 29.00
CA ARG A 260 -14.79 11.32 30.18
C ARG A 260 -13.31 11.50 29.85
N PHE A 261 -12.88 11.12 28.65
CA PHE A 261 -11.48 11.29 28.24
C PHE A 261 -11.11 12.77 28.16
N VAL A 262 -9.94 13.10 28.68
CA VAL A 262 -9.28 14.37 28.44
C VAL A 262 -8.34 14.17 27.26
N LEU A 263 -8.81 14.54 26.05
CA LEU A 263 -8.01 14.45 24.84
C LEU A 263 -6.97 15.59 24.80
N PRO A 264 -5.74 15.33 24.30
CA PRO A 264 -4.70 16.35 24.17
C PRO A 264 -5.16 17.55 23.33
N GLN A 265 -4.87 18.77 23.77
CA GLN A 265 -5.36 19.99 23.10
C GLN A 265 -4.71 20.26 21.74
N ASN A 266 -3.56 19.65 21.44
CA ASN A 266 -2.86 19.77 20.16
C ASN A 266 -3.12 18.58 19.23
N LEU A 267 -4.06 17.69 19.59
CA LEU A 267 -4.33 16.48 18.84
C LEU A 267 -4.90 16.82 17.46
N LYS A 268 -4.23 16.34 16.40
CA LYS A 268 -4.63 16.54 15.00
C LYS A 268 -5.34 15.33 14.42
N LYS A 269 -4.97 14.13 14.87
CA LYS A 269 -5.58 12.88 14.39
C LYS A 269 -6.04 12.01 15.54
N LEU A 270 -7.26 11.52 15.45
CA LEU A 270 -7.86 10.60 16.42
C LEU A 270 -8.48 9.41 15.70
N THR A 271 -7.96 8.22 15.98
CA THR A 271 -8.54 6.95 15.50
C THR A 271 -9.14 6.19 16.67
N LEU A 272 -10.45 5.94 16.61
CA LEU A 272 -11.25 5.19 17.57
C LEU A 272 -11.90 3.97 16.91
N SER A 273 -11.47 3.57 15.72
CA SER A 273 -12.12 2.51 14.95
C SER A 273 -12.23 1.19 15.72
N HIS A 274 -13.33 0.47 15.45
CA HIS A 274 -13.68 -0.82 16.08
C HIS A 274 -13.86 -0.77 17.61
N ASN A 275 -14.20 0.39 18.18
CA ASN A 275 -14.68 0.48 19.56
C ASN A 275 -16.21 0.49 19.62
N PRO A 276 -16.85 -0.20 20.58
CA PRO A 276 -18.31 -0.25 20.71
C PRO A 276 -18.88 1.06 21.30
N LEU A 277 -18.75 2.17 20.57
CA LEU A 277 -19.17 3.50 21.01
C LEU A 277 -20.70 3.62 20.99
N GLY A 278 -21.36 3.22 19.90
CA GLY A 278 -22.81 3.39 19.70
C GLY A 278 -23.25 4.83 19.40
N SER A 279 -22.58 5.82 19.98
CA SER A 279 -22.76 7.25 19.76
C SER A 279 -21.46 8.01 20.01
N ILE A 280 -21.36 9.25 19.49
CA ILE A 280 -20.33 10.23 19.81
C ILE A 280 -20.93 11.60 20.20
N ASP A 281 -22.21 11.64 20.59
CA ASP A 281 -22.83 12.85 21.14
C ASP A 281 -22.13 13.28 22.44
N ARG A 282 -22.03 14.59 22.67
CA ARG A 282 -21.42 15.18 23.89
C ARG A 282 -19.95 14.81 24.13
N VAL A 283 -19.25 14.28 23.13
CA VAL A 283 -17.80 14.09 23.19
C VAL A 283 -17.12 15.43 22.94
N ASN A 284 -16.20 15.81 23.82
CA ASN A 284 -15.42 17.05 23.69
C ASN A 284 -14.17 16.77 22.85
N PHE A 285 -14.28 16.88 21.53
CA PHE A 285 -13.12 16.82 20.65
C PHE A 285 -12.29 18.12 20.75
N PRO A 286 -10.95 18.06 20.67
CA PRO A 286 -10.12 19.26 20.67
C PRO A 286 -10.29 20.05 19.37
N ASP A 287 -10.24 21.38 19.45
CA ASP A 287 -10.43 22.28 18.30
C ASP A 287 -9.37 22.10 17.20
N SER A 288 -8.20 21.56 17.56
CA SER A 288 -7.09 21.24 16.64
C SER A 288 -7.31 20.01 15.77
N LEU A 289 -8.39 19.24 16.01
CA LEU A 289 -8.58 17.95 15.35
C LEU A 289 -8.90 18.13 13.86
N GLU A 290 -8.08 17.53 13.00
CA GLU A 290 -8.15 17.61 11.54
C GLU A 290 -8.65 16.28 10.93
N ASP A 291 -8.43 15.15 11.61
CA ASP A 291 -8.70 13.79 11.11
C ASP A 291 -9.37 12.92 12.20
N LEU A 292 -10.59 12.44 11.95
CA LEU A 292 -11.34 11.58 12.87
C LEU A 292 -11.78 10.29 12.19
N ASP A 293 -11.31 9.15 12.72
CA ASP A 293 -11.74 7.81 12.31
C ASP A 293 -12.51 7.11 13.42
N ILE A 294 -13.82 6.95 13.21
CA ILE A 294 -14.77 6.24 14.06
C ILE A 294 -15.44 5.11 13.28
N SER A 295 -14.69 4.46 12.39
CA SER A 295 -15.18 3.36 11.57
C SER A 295 -15.45 2.11 12.40
N GLY A 296 -16.53 1.39 12.10
CA GLY A 296 -16.87 0.14 12.80
C GLY A 296 -17.24 0.34 14.28
N CYS A 297 -17.74 1.50 14.66
CA CYS A 297 -18.02 1.87 16.05
C CYS A 297 -19.47 1.64 16.50
N GLY A 298 -20.32 1.11 15.63
CA GLY A 298 -21.75 0.91 15.90
C GLY A 298 -22.54 2.22 16.02
N ILE A 299 -22.03 3.32 15.46
CA ILE A 299 -22.69 4.63 15.47
C ILE A 299 -24.00 4.55 14.68
N SER A 300 -25.09 5.01 15.30
CA SER A 300 -26.44 4.97 14.71
C SER A 300 -26.94 6.31 14.18
N SER A 301 -26.37 7.43 14.65
CA SER A 301 -26.71 8.78 14.23
C SER A 301 -25.53 9.75 14.41
N LEU A 302 -25.48 10.79 13.58
CA LEU A 302 -24.54 11.91 13.69
C LEU A 302 -25.24 13.28 13.87
N ALA A 303 -26.56 13.30 14.03
CA ALA A 303 -27.34 14.54 14.03
C ALA A 303 -27.04 15.49 15.22
N ASP A 304 -26.70 14.94 16.39
CA ASP A 304 -26.44 15.71 17.62
C ASP A 304 -24.93 15.85 17.93
N VAL A 305 -24.08 15.70 16.91
CA VAL A 305 -22.62 15.74 17.06
C VAL A 305 -22.12 17.16 16.79
N THR A 306 -21.38 17.71 17.75
CA THR A 306 -20.61 18.94 17.54
C THR A 306 -19.22 18.55 17.05
N PHE A 307 -18.99 18.68 15.75
CA PHE A 307 -17.67 18.40 15.18
C PHE A 307 -16.69 19.56 15.43
N PRO A 308 -15.39 19.28 15.58
CA PRO A 308 -14.39 20.32 15.73
C PRO A 308 -14.26 21.17 14.45
N PRO A 309 -13.99 22.48 14.57
CA PRO A 309 -14.07 23.42 13.46
C PRO A 309 -13.00 23.21 12.38
N LEU A 310 -11.87 22.59 12.72
CA LEU A 310 -10.77 22.31 11.81
C LEU A 310 -10.83 20.90 11.19
N LEU A 311 -11.89 20.13 11.45
CA LEU A 311 -12.00 18.77 10.95
C LEU A 311 -12.09 18.77 9.42
N GLU A 312 -11.10 18.16 8.77
CA GLU A 312 -11.02 18.03 7.31
C GLU A 312 -11.37 16.61 6.83
N LYS A 313 -11.20 15.60 7.68
CA LYS A 313 -11.47 14.20 7.33
C LYS A 313 -12.33 13.51 8.37
N LEU A 314 -13.39 12.88 7.91
CA LEU A 314 -14.28 12.07 8.73
C LEU A 314 -14.47 10.70 8.10
N GLN A 315 -14.05 9.66 8.83
CA GLN A 315 -14.27 8.26 8.49
C GLN A 315 -15.29 7.65 9.46
N VAL A 316 -16.45 7.30 8.94
CA VAL A 316 -17.57 6.70 9.67
C VAL A 316 -18.02 5.39 9.00
N SER A 317 -17.13 4.72 8.27
CA SER A 317 -17.48 3.50 7.53
C SER A 317 -17.83 2.35 8.48
N ASP A 318 -18.60 1.38 7.98
CA ASP A 318 -19.01 0.16 8.71
C ASP A 318 -19.74 0.45 10.04
N ASN A 319 -20.41 1.59 10.13
CA ASN A 319 -21.34 1.91 11.20
C ASN A 319 -22.77 1.48 10.85
N VAL A 320 -23.73 1.69 11.76
CA VAL A 320 -25.15 1.33 11.59
C VAL A 320 -26.00 2.56 11.26
N LEU A 321 -25.44 3.47 10.47
CA LEU A 321 -26.10 4.69 10.01
C LEU A 321 -27.19 4.34 8.98
N THR A 322 -28.40 4.87 9.19
CA THR A 322 -29.53 4.71 8.26
C THR A 322 -29.82 5.97 7.44
N ASN A 323 -29.34 7.12 7.90
CA ASN A 323 -29.42 8.41 7.24
C ASN A 323 -28.33 9.34 7.77
N LEU A 324 -28.14 10.48 7.11
CA LEU A 324 -27.29 11.59 7.54
C LEU A 324 -28.09 12.90 7.48
N ASP A 325 -29.39 12.82 7.77
CA ASP A 325 -30.26 13.98 7.79
C ASP A 325 -29.89 14.88 8.98
N ASN A 326 -29.92 16.20 8.77
CA ASN A 326 -29.64 17.21 9.80
C ASN A 326 -28.24 17.13 10.44
N VAL A 327 -27.26 16.54 9.74
CA VAL A 327 -25.86 16.58 10.18
C VAL A 327 -25.23 17.90 9.75
N ASP A 328 -24.76 18.68 10.71
CA ASP A 328 -24.02 19.92 10.47
C ASP A 328 -22.52 19.60 10.29
N PHE A 329 -22.15 19.20 9.07
CA PHE A 329 -20.77 18.86 8.76
C PHE A 329 -19.84 20.09 8.85
N PRO A 330 -18.62 19.93 9.41
CA PRO A 330 -17.57 20.94 9.32
C PRO A 330 -17.07 21.06 7.87
N PRO A 331 -16.11 21.96 7.54
CA PRO A 331 -15.53 22.08 6.19
C PRO A 331 -14.65 20.87 5.79
N LEU A 332 -15.26 19.69 5.73
CA LEU A 332 -14.62 18.43 5.34
C LEU A 332 -14.12 18.50 3.91
N LYS A 333 -12.95 17.89 3.68
CA LYS A 333 -12.40 17.54 2.37
C LYS A 333 -12.62 16.06 2.07
N PHE A 334 -12.75 15.20 3.08
CA PHE A 334 -12.92 13.76 2.93
C PHE A 334 -14.04 13.25 3.85
N LEU A 335 -14.96 12.48 3.27
CA LEU A 335 -16.02 11.78 3.99
C LEU A 335 -16.12 10.33 3.49
N ASP A 336 -15.98 9.38 4.41
CA ASP A 336 -16.24 7.96 4.14
C ASP A 336 -17.39 7.44 4.99
N VAL A 337 -18.47 7.04 4.32
CA VAL A 337 -19.69 6.47 4.88
C VAL A 337 -19.94 5.06 4.32
N SER A 338 -18.90 4.39 3.81
CA SER A 338 -19.03 3.06 3.21
C SER A 338 -19.50 2.01 4.23
N THR A 339 -20.10 0.91 3.77
CA THR A 339 -20.55 -0.17 4.67
C THR A 339 -20.44 -1.54 4.01
N HIS A 340 -20.13 -2.55 4.80
CA HIS A 340 -20.30 -3.97 4.46
C HIS A 340 -21.43 -4.64 5.26
N SER A 341 -22.18 -3.85 6.03
CA SER A 341 -23.28 -4.29 6.89
C SER A 341 -24.60 -4.44 6.13
N THR A 342 -25.59 -5.06 6.78
CA THR A 342 -26.99 -5.09 6.35
C THR A 342 -27.77 -3.83 6.74
N VAL A 343 -27.18 -2.97 7.58
CA VAL A 343 -27.71 -1.64 7.91
C VAL A 343 -27.01 -0.61 7.04
N PHE A 344 -27.79 0.17 6.31
CA PHE A 344 -27.30 1.08 5.28
C PHE A 344 -28.22 2.29 5.09
N ILE A 345 -27.69 3.31 4.42
CA ILE A 345 -28.35 4.52 3.96
C ILE A 345 -28.94 4.27 2.58
N THR A 346 -30.25 4.50 2.43
CA THR A 346 -30.97 4.36 1.15
C THR A 346 -31.26 5.69 0.48
N SER A 347 -31.10 6.82 1.19
CA SER A 347 -31.39 8.16 0.68
C SER A 347 -30.32 9.15 1.12
N MET A 348 -29.88 10.00 0.19
CA MET A 348 -28.92 11.09 0.44
C MET A 348 -29.44 12.46 -0.01
N SER A 349 -30.65 12.55 -0.54
CA SER A 349 -31.22 13.78 -1.11
C SER A 349 -31.35 14.97 -0.14
N LYS A 350 -31.45 14.70 1.16
CA LYS A 350 -31.55 15.73 2.22
C LYS A 350 -30.22 16.13 2.83
N ILE A 351 -29.13 15.43 2.51
CA ILE A 351 -27.82 15.69 3.10
C ILE A 351 -27.30 17.03 2.58
N LYS A 352 -26.82 17.86 3.50
CA LYS A 352 -26.12 19.11 3.18
C LYS A 352 -24.61 18.83 3.22
N PHE A 353 -24.06 18.34 2.12
CA PHE A 353 -22.61 18.15 2.02
C PHE A 353 -21.87 19.49 2.10
N PRO A 354 -20.72 19.55 2.79
CA PRO A 354 -19.93 20.77 2.84
C PRO A 354 -19.36 21.10 1.46
N THR A 355 -19.35 22.39 1.11
CA THR A 355 -18.88 22.86 -0.22
C THR A 355 -17.37 22.69 -0.44
N THR A 356 -16.62 22.28 0.58
CA THR A 356 -15.20 21.97 0.55
C THR A 356 -14.90 20.50 0.24
N LEU A 357 -15.93 19.64 0.16
CA LEU A 357 -15.75 18.19 0.05
C LEU A 357 -15.10 17.82 -1.28
N VAL A 358 -13.96 17.14 -1.21
CA VAL A 358 -13.17 16.69 -2.38
C VAL A 358 -13.40 15.21 -2.64
N THR A 359 -13.53 14.41 -1.58
CA THR A 359 -13.71 12.95 -1.68
C THR A 359 -14.94 12.50 -0.90
N LEU A 360 -15.82 11.76 -1.57
CA LEU A 360 -16.94 11.06 -0.98
C LEU A 360 -16.85 9.56 -1.31
N CYS A 361 -16.73 8.75 -0.26
CA CYS A 361 -16.79 7.29 -0.33
C CYS A 361 -18.09 6.81 0.32
N SER A 362 -18.94 6.12 -0.44
CA SER A 362 -20.18 5.52 0.05
C SER A 362 -20.39 4.13 -0.52
N SER A 363 -19.31 3.33 -0.60
CA SER A 363 -19.39 1.97 -1.10
C SER A 363 -20.33 1.13 -0.23
N GLY A 364 -21.11 0.23 -0.84
CA GLY A 364 -22.06 -0.61 -0.11
C GLY A 364 -23.34 0.08 0.35
N GLN A 365 -23.49 1.39 0.14
CA GLN A 365 -24.72 2.13 0.42
C GLN A 365 -25.65 2.08 -0.80
N PRO A 366 -26.78 1.34 -0.78
CA PRO A 366 -27.67 1.16 -1.92
C PRO A 366 -28.61 2.37 -2.09
N VAL A 367 -28.03 3.57 -2.26
CA VAL A 367 -28.77 4.83 -2.35
C VAL A 367 -29.64 4.84 -3.61
N GLU A 368 -30.92 5.18 -3.43
CA GLU A 368 -31.96 5.12 -4.46
C GLU A 368 -32.29 6.49 -5.08
N ASP A 369 -31.67 7.57 -4.60
CA ASP A 369 -31.99 8.94 -4.97
C ASP A 369 -30.74 9.82 -5.23
N TRP A 370 -29.67 9.23 -5.78
CA TRP A 370 -28.51 9.97 -6.26
C TRP A 370 -28.88 11.08 -7.25
N SER A 371 -29.89 10.86 -8.10
CA SER A 371 -30.39 11.87 -9.03
C SER A 371 -30.92 13.14 -8.34
N ASN A 372 -31.35 13.03 -7.07
CA ASN A 372 -31.83 14.12 -6.23
C ASN A 372 -30.78 14.60 -5.21
N THR A 373 -29.61 13.96 -5.16
CA THR A 373 -28.56 14.28 -4.19
C THR A 373 -27.72 15.47 -4.65
N LYS A 374 -27.62 16.49 -3.80
CA LYS A 374 -26.85 17.70 -4.11
C LYS A 374 -25.37 17.52 -3.80
N LEU A 375 -24.64 16.94 -4.74
CA LEU A 375 -23.19 16.81 -4.66
C LEU A 375 -22.49 18.17 -4.81
N PRO A 376 -21.45 18.49 -4.03
CA PRO A 376 -20.73 19.76 -4.13
C PRO A 376 -19.85 19.81 -5.39
N GLU A 377 -19.69 21.01 -5.97
CA GLU A 377 -18.90 21.21 -7.20
C GLU A 377 -17.38 21.01 -7.00
N SER A 378 -16.89 21.06 -5.76
CA SER A 378 -15.50 20.77 -5.39
C SER A 378 -15.11 19.29 -5.50
N LEU A 379 -16.09 18.40 -5.67
CA LEU A 379 -15.88 16.96 -5.57
C LEU A 379 -15.05 16.43 -6.74
N GLN A 380 -13.94 15.78 -6.42
CA GLN A 380 -13.00 15.18 -7.37
C GLN A 380 -13.04 13.65 -7.35
N VAL A 381 -13.38 13.05 -6.21
CA VAL A 381 -13.43 11.59 -6.04
C VAL A 381 -14.79 11.17 -5.51
N LEU A 382 -15.46 10.28 -6.25
CA LEU A 382 -16.78 9.78 -5.91
C LEU A 382 -16.82 8.24 -6.05
N THR A 383 -17.16 7.55 -4.96
CA THR A 383 -17.42 6.10 -4.96
C THR A 383 -18.85 5.86 -4.48
N ILE A 384 -19.71 5.32 -5.36
CA ILE A 384 -21.14 5.11 -5.07
C ILE A 384 -21.60 3.70 -5.44
N MET A 385 -22.69 3.28 -4.78
CA MET A 385 -23.53 2.17 -5.22
C MET A 385 -24.90 2.73 -5.60
N ALA A 386 -25.41 2.39 -6.78
CA ALA A 386 -26.63 2.99 -7.35
C ALA A 386 -27.64 1.92 -7.75
N SER A 387 -28.91 2.12 -7.37
CA SER A 387 -30.06 1.37 -7.87
C SER A 387 -30.79 2.06 -9.02
N GLU A 388 -30.55 3.35 -9.23
CA GLU A 388 -31.17 4.17 -10.29
C GLU A 388 -30.61 3.86 -11.68
N ARG A 389 -31.32 4.33 -12.72
CA ARG A 389 -30.84 4.21 -14.09
C ARG A 389 -29.62 5.11 -14.30
N ALA A 390 -28.68 4.62 -15.10
CA ALA A 390 -27.49 5.38 -15.50
C ALA A 390 -27.82 6.76 -16.10
N ALA A 391 -28.91 6.87 -16.87
CA ALA A 391 -29.38 8.13 -17.49
C ALA A 391 -29.77 9.23 -16.49
N ASP A 392 -30.14 8.84 -15.26
CA ASP A 392 -30.67 9.75 -14.24
C ASP A 392 -29.54 10.33 -13.37
N LEU A 393 -28.40 9.65 -13.31
CA LEU A 393 -27.23 10.09 -12.54
C LEU A 393 -26.66 11.40 -13.08
N ARG A 394 -26.21 12.26 -12.17
CA ARG A 394 -25.56 13.55 -12.45
C ARG A 394 -24.27 13.62 -11.65
N PHE A 395 -23.23 14.17 -12.27
CA PHE A 395 -21.90 14.25 -11.67
C PHE A 395 -21.39 15.70 -11.68
N PRO A 396 -20.67 16.14 -10.64
CA PRO A 396 -19.96 17.42 -10.63
C PRO A 396 -18.97 17.54 -11.78
N LYS A 397 -18.74 18.77 -12.25
CA LYS A 397 -17.90 19.01 -13.46
C LYS A 397 -16.40 18.82 -13.22
N CYS A 398 -15.95 18.91 -11.97
CA CYS A 398 -14.54 18.76 -11.58
C CYS A 398 -14.18 17.32 -11.19
N LEU A 399 -15.08 16.35 -11.40
CA LEU A 399 -14.86 14.98 -10.98
C LEU A 399 -13.73 14.33 -11.79
N GLU A 400 -12.71 13.81 -11.09
CA GLU A 400 -11.51 13.20 -11.69
C GLU A 400 -11.52 11.67 -11.56
N LYS A 401 -12.11 11.14 -10.47
CA LYS A 401 -12.14 9.71 -10.18
C LYS A 401 -13.56 9.30 -9.82
N LEU A 402 -14.10 8.36 -10.58
CA LEU A 402 -15.46 7.87 -10.38
C LEU A 402 -15.45 6.35 -10.26
N ARG A 403 -16.10 5.84 -9.22
CA ARG A 403 -16.38 4.42 -9.03
C ARG A 403 -17.87 4.21 -8.81
N ILE A 404 -18.49 3.38 -9.64
CA ILE A 404 -19.91 3.05 -9.53
C ILE A 404 -20.10 1.54 -9.53
N LEU A 405 -20.75 1.04 -8.48
CA LEU A 405 -21.34 -0.29 -8.48
C LEU A 405 -22.84 -0.18 -8.72
N PHE A 406 -23.31 -0.72 -9.84
CA PHE A 406 -24.73 -0.76 -10.15
C PHE A 406 -25.38 -2.01 -9.57
N LEU A 407 -26.48 -1.82 -8.85
CA LEU A 407 -27.32 -2.93 -8.41
C LEU A 407 -28.05 -3.55 -9.60
N LYS A 408 -28.37 -4.84 -9.52
CA LYS A 408 -29.06 -5.56 -10.62
C LYS A 408 -30.38 -4.89 -11.02
N SER A 409 -31.07 -4.26 -10.07
CA SER A 409 -32.31 -3.51 -10.28
C SER A 409 -32.17 -2.30 -11.22
N SER A 410 -30.98 -1.67 -11.26
CA SER A 410 -30.71 -0.48 -12.08
C SER A 410 -30.87 -0.73 -13.58
N ARG A 411 -30.60 -1.96 -14.04
CA ARG A 411 -30.47 -2.31 -15.46
C ARG A 411 -29.58 -1.29 -16.19
N ALA A 412 -28.48 -0.89 -15.57
CA ALA A 412 -27.62 0.19 -16.04
C ALA A 412 -27.11 -0.08 -17.47
N VAL A 413 -27.26 0.93 -18.33
CA VAL A 413 -26.65 0.99 -19.66
C VAL A 413 -25.60 2.09 -19.61
N PHE A 414 -24.33 1.74 -19.82
CA PHE A 414 -23.22 2.69 -19.61
C PHE A 414 -23.20 3.84 -20.62
N ALA A 415 -23.73 3.62 -21.82
CA ALA A 415 -23.86 4.66 -22.85
C ALA A 415 -24.73 5.86 -22.40
N ASP A 416 -25.60 5.66 -21.42
CA ASP A 416 -26.50 6.70 -20.93
C ASP A 416 -25.85 7.60 -19.85
N LEU A 417 -24.64 7.24 -19.38
CA LEU A 417 -23.95 8.02 -18.36
C LEU A 417 -23.48 9.36 -18.90
N LYS A 418 -23.86 10.43 -18.21
CA LYS A 418 -23.40 11.80 -18.49
C LYS A 418 -22.09 12.07 -17.76
N LEU A 419 -21.03 11.39 -18.17
CA LEU A 419 -19.71 11.47 -17.54
C LEU A 419 -19.02 12.81 -17.83
N PRO A 420 -18.34 13.42 -16.83
CA PRO A 420 -17.57 14.64 -17.04
C PRO A 420 -16.24 14.34 -17.75
N LYS A 421 -15.82 15.24 -18.66
CA LYS A 421 -14.59 15.09 -19.46
C LYS A 421 -13.28 15.16 -18.66
N THR A 422 -13.38 15.55 -17.39
CA THR A 422 -12.26 15.65 -16.43
C THR A 422 -11.82 14.30 -15.86
N LEU A 423 -12.58 13.23 -16.11
CA LEU A 423 -12.26 11.91 -15.55
C LEU A 423 -10.90 11.41 -16.04
N VAL A 424 -10.06 11.06 -15.07
CA VAL A 424 -8.76 10.41 -15.24
C VAL A 424 -8.86 8.91 -14.88
N LEU A 425 -9.75 8.56 -13.94
CA LEU A 425 -10.01 7.19 -13.52
C LEU A 425 -11.52 6.89 -13.51
N LEU A 426 -11.90 5.80 -14.18
CA LEU A 426 -13.27 5.32 -14.23
C LEU A 426 -13.34 3.85 -13.81
N HIS A 427 -14.13 3.55 -12.79
CA HIS A 427 -14.49 2.18 -12.40
C HIS A 427 -16.01 1.99 -12.52
N LEU A 428 -16.44 1.05 -13.36
CA LEU A 428 -17.84 0.69 -13.52
C LEU A 428 -18.03 -0.80 -13.27
N GLN A 429 -19.02 -1.14 -12.44
CA GLN A 429 -19.35 -2.53 -12.14
C GLN A 429 -20.84 -2.79 -12.37
N ASN A 430 -21.14 -3.94 -13.00
CA ASN A 430 -22.48 -4.47 -13.28
C ASN A 430 -23.36 -3.61 -14.19
N GLY A 431 -23.15 -3.67 -15.50
CA GLY A 431 -24.06 -3.03 -16.44
C GLY A 431 -23.96 -3.59 -17.84
N LYS A 432 -24.82 -3.08 -18.72
CA LYS A 432 -24.75 -3.34 -20.15
C LYS A 432 -23.86 -2.29 -20.80
N CYS A 433 -22.86 -2.76 -21.52
CA CYS A 433 -22.09 -1.92 -22.44
C CYS A 433 -22.68 -2.09 -23.85
N LEU A 434 -22.76 -0.98 -24.58
CA LEU A 434 -23.07 -0.94 -26.01
C LEU A 434 -21.81 -0.40 -26.70
N ASP A 435 -21.64 -0.62 -28.00
CA ASP A 435 -20.54 0.07 -28.71
C ASP A 435 -20.89 1.56 -28.80
N PHE A 436 -20.14 2.40 -28.08
CA PHE A 436 -20.26 3.86 -28.09
C PHE A 436 -18.90 4.53 -27.84
N ASP A 437 -18.80 5.82 -28.15
CA ASP A 437 -17.65 6.64 -27.83
C ASP A 437 -17.82 7.27 -26.44
N TRP A 438 -16.89 6.99 -25.53
CA TRP A 438 -16.89 7.52 -24.17
C TRP A 438 -16.69 9.04 -24.11
N ASN A 439 -16.01 9.63 -25.10
CA ASN A 439 -15.70 11.07 -25.14
C ASN A 439 -15.00 11.59 -23.86
N LEU A 440 -14.04 10.79 -23.33
CA LEU A 440 -13.26 11.09 -22.13
C LEU A 440 -11.78 11.33 -22.48
N PRO A 441 -11.39 12.56 -22.83
CA PRO A 441 -10.06 12.84 -23.39
C PRO A 441 -8.90 12.75 -22.37
N LEU A 442 -9.20 12.70 -21.07
CA LEU A 442 -8.19 12.62 -20.00
C LEU A 442 -8.13 11.25 -19.33
N LEU A 443 -8.95 10.28 -19.78
CA LEU A 443 -9.07 9.00 -19.10
C LEU A 443 -7.80 8.17 -19.29
N LYS A 444 -7.12 7.86 -18.18
CA LYS A 444 -5.89 7.04 -18.16
C LYS A 444 -6.12 5.64 -17.64
N LYS A 445 -7.02 5.49 -16.66
CA LYS A 445 -7.29 4.21 -15.99
C LYS A 445 -8.75 3.83 -16.10
N MET A 446 -9.01 2.63 -16.60
CA MET A 446 -10.35 2.13 -16.83
C MET A 446 -10.53 0.74 -16.22
N TYR A 447 -11.45 0.61 -15.27
CA TYR A 447 -11.77 -0.64 -14.60
C TYR A 447 -13.24 -0.98 -14.86
N VAL A 448 -13.51 -2.08 -15.54
CA VAL A 448 -14.87 -2.46 -15.94
C VAL A 448 -15.13 -3.91 -15.59
N LYS A 449 -16.08 -4.14 -14.69
CA LYS A 449 -16.37 -5.48 -14.14
C LYS A 449 -17.83 -5.88 -14.25
N GLY A 450 -18.09 -7.16 -14.44
CA GLY A 450 -19.42 -7.74 -14.49
C GLY A 450 -20.30 -7.21 -15.61
N ILE A 451 -19.73 -6.82 -16.75
CA ILE A 451 -20.48 -6.29 -17.89
C ILE A 451 -21.02 -7.36 -18.83
N VAL A 452 -22.04 -6.99 -19.59
CA VAL A 452 -22.58 -7.73 -20.75
C VAL A 452 -22.61 -6.83 -21.98
N GLY A 453 -22.44 -7.39 -23.18
CA GLY A 453 -22.41 -6.64 -24.45
C GLY A 453 -21.01 -6.18 -24.88
N SER A 454 -20.92 -5.39 -25.95
CA SER A 454 -19.64 -4.93 -26.52
C SER A 454 -19.08 -3.70 -25.81
N ILE A 455 -17.75 -3.57 -25.80
CA ILE A 455 -17.04 -2.42 -25.21
C ILE A 455 -15.97 -1.90 -26.17
N ARG A 456 -15.94 -0.58 -26.33
CA ARG A 456 -14.84 0.15 -26.97
C ARG A 456 -13.97 0.75 -25.88
N ILE A 457 -12.65 0.56 -25.97
CA ILE A 457 -11.70 1.14 -25.00
C ILE A 457 -11.17 2.46 -25.60
N PRO A 458 -11.22 3.59 -24.87
CA PRO A 458 -10.68 4.86 -25.36
C PRO A 458 -9.16 4.80 -25.60
N ASP A 459 -8.68 5.47 -26.65
CA ASP A 459 -7.26 5.49 -27.03
C ASP A 459 -6.34 6.15 -25.98
N THR A 460 -6.91 6.87 -25.02
CA THR A 460 -6.16 7.55 -23.96
C THR A 460 -5.81 6.62 -22.78
N VAL A 461 -6.41 5.43 -22.71
CA VAL A 461 -6.27 4.49 -21.60
C VAL A 461 -4.90 3.80 -21.62
N GLU A 462 -4.19 3.90 -20.52
CA GLU A 462 -2.86 3.30 -20.28
C GLU A 462 -2.96 2.04 -19.40
N GLU A 463 -3.96 1.98 -18.51
CA GLU A 463 -4.22 0.85 -17.62
C GLU A 463 -5.68 0.39 -17.71
N LEU A 464 -5.88 -0.88 -18.08
CA LEU A 464 -7.20 -1.49 -18.25
C LEU A 464 -7.36 -2.72 -17.34
N GLU A 465 -8.48 -2.77 -16.61
CA GLU A 465 -8.99 -3.98 -15.99
C GLU A 465 -10.38 -4.31 -16.57
N LEU A 466 -10.52 -5.46 -17.24
CA LEU A 466 -11.77 -5.85 -17.90
C LEU A 466 -12.22 -7.26 -17.51
N PHE A 467 -13.37 -7.33 -16.84
CA PHE A 467 -14.03 -8.59 -16.47
C PHE A 467 -15.47 -8.59 -16.98
N ALA A 468 -15.67 -8.97 -18.24
CA ALA A 468 -16.99 -9.25 -18.78
C ALA A 468 -17.53 -10.62 -18.34
N ARG A 469 -18.88 -10.75 -18.31
CA ARG A 469 -19.57 -12.02 -18.00
C ARG A 469 -19.53 -12.98 -19.18
N ASP A 470 -19.65 -12.46 -20.39
CA ASP A 470 -19.73 -13.24 -21.62
C ASP A 470 -18.37 -13.30 -22.31
N TYR A 471 -18.00 -14.47 -22.84
CA TYR A 471 -16.74 -14.66 -23.58
C TYR A 471 -16.71 -13.87 -24.91
N GLU A 472 -17.88 -13.65 -25.52
CA GLU A 472 -18.03 -12.92 -26.80
C GLU A 472 -17.47 -11.50 -26.76
N VAL A 473 -17.41 -10.88 -25.58
CA VAL A 473 -16.83 -9.55 -25.39
C VAL A 473 -15.35 -9.55 -25.77
N TYR A 474 -14.63 -10.61 -25.41
CA TYR A 474 -13.19 -10.73 -25.64
C TYR A 474 -12.88 -11.09 -27.10
N GLN A 475 -13.75 -11.87 -27.76
CA GLN A 475 -13.59 -12.23 -29.17
C GLN A 475 -13.54 -11.03 -30.11
N ASN A 476 -14.30 -9.97 -29.77
CA ASN A 476 -14.40 -8.75 -30.57
C ASN A 476 -13.64 -7.57 -29.95
N LEU A 477 -12.90 -7.79 -28.86
CA LEU A 477 -12.19 -6.74 -28.15
C LEU A 477 -10.99 -6.27 -28.97
N THR A 478 -10.93 -4.97 -29.22
CA THR A 478 -9.73 -4.31 -29.76
C THR A 478 -9.13 -3.43 -28.68
N LEU A 479 -7.83 -3.59 -28.45
CA LEU A 479 -7.08 -2.79 -27.49
C LEU A 479 -6.36 -1.64 -28.21
N PRO A 480 -6.41 -0.41 -27.65
CA PRO A 480 -5.78 0.75 -28.28
C PRO A 480 -4.25 0.72 -28.18
N TYR A 481 -3.61 1.45 -29.09
CA TYR A 481 -2.18 1.73 -29.00
C TYR A 481 -1.89 2.71 -27.85
N GLY A 482 -0.86 2.47 -27.04
CA GLY A 482 -0.55 3.27 -25.86
C GLY A 482 -0.92 2.59 -24.54
N LEU A 483 -1.68 1.50 -24.59
CA LEU A 483 -2.00 0.67 -23.43
C LEU A 483 -0.73 -0.02 -22.90
N GLU A 484 -0.45 0.14 -21.61
CA GLU A 484 0.78 -0.33 -20.95
C GLU A 484 0.53 -1.53 -20.03
N SER A 485 -0.66 -1.59 -19.43
CA SER A 485 -1.06 -2.64 -18.49
C SER A 485 -2.48 -3.11 -18.74
N VAL A 486 -2.67 -4.44 -18.82
CA VAL A 486 -3.97 -5.08 -18.99
C VAL A 486 -4.16 -6.21 -17.98
N THR A 487 -5.28 -6.18 -17.29
CA THR A 487 -5.81 -7.33 -16.53
C THR A 487 -7.16 -7.73 -17.10
N MET A 488 -7.31 -8.99 -17.47
CA MET A 488 -8.59 -9.49 -18.00
C MET A 488 -8.81 -10.97 -17.74
N ARG A 489 -10.05 -11.43 -17.94
CA ARG A 489 -10.41 -12.83 -17.69
C ARG A 489 -9.83 -13.77 -18.74
N TYR A 490 -10.05 -13.50 -20.01
CA TYR A 490 -9.67 -14.38 -21.12
C TYR A 490 -8.63 -13.74 -22.02
N LEU A 491 -7.85 -14.55 -22.73
CA LEU A 491 -6.93 -14.10 -23.76
C LEU A 491 -7.68 -13.54 -24.97
N ILE A 492 -7.02 -12.63 -25.67
CA ILE A 492 -7.37 -12.20 -27.04
C ILE A 492 -6.22 -12.53 -27.98
N THR A 493 -6.48 -12.48 -29.29
CA THR A 493 -5.51 -12.88 -30.33
C THR A 493 -4.44 -11.84 -30.59
N ARG A 494 -4.69 -10.55 -30.32
CA ARG A 494 -3.76 -9.46 -30.62
C ARG A 494 -3.66 -8.46 -29.48
N TYR A 495 -2.43 -8.10 -29.15
CA TYR A 495 -2.11 -7.11 -28.13
C TYR A 495 -1.32 -5.95 -28.74
N PRO A 496 -1.42 -4.73 -28.19
CA PRO A 496 -0.62 -3.60 -28.64
C PRO A 496 0.84 -3.77 -28.22
N GLU A 497 1.78 -3.36 -29.09
CA GLU A 497 3.22 -3.43 -28.83
C GLU A 497 3.69 -2.58 -27.63
N THR A 498 2.86 -1.64 -27.18
CA THR A 498 3.12 -0.82 -25.99
C THR A 498 2.90 -1.56 -24.67
N LEU A 499 2.36 -2.78 -24.70
CA LEU A 499 1.98 -3.51 -23.49
C LEU A 499 3.21 -4.08 -22.76
N HIS A 500 3.38 -3.70 -21.50
CA HIS A 500 4.48 -4.15 -20.63
C HIS A 500 4.01 -5.17 -19.59
N THR A 501 2.77 -5.06 -19.13
CA THR A 501 2.17 -5.95 -18.13
C THR A 501 0.87 -6.56 -18.63
N LEU A 502 0.79 -7.89 -18.55
CA LEU A 502 -0.42 -8.64 -18.91
C LEU A 502 -0.77 -9.61 -17.79
N LYS A 503 -2.02 -9.56 -17.34
CA LYS A 503 -2.58 -10.49 -16.37
C LYS A 503 -3.84 -11.14 -16.91
N ILE A 504 -3.82 -12.46 -16.97
CA ILE A 504 -4.93 -13.30 -17.42
C ILE A 504 -5.36 -14.20 -16.27
N THR A 505 -6.64 -14.14 -15.89
CA THR A 505 -7.14 -14.89 -14.74
C THR A 505 -7.88 -16.18 -15.09
N ASN A 506 -8.15 -16.43 -16.37
CA ASN A 506 -8.74 -17.67 -16.88
C ASN A 506 -8.03 -18.04 -18.18
N PHE A 507 -6.78 -18.46 -18.04
CA PHE A 507 -5.85 -18.70 -19.15
C PHE A 507 -6.08 -20.08 -19.79
N ASP A 508 -6.28 -20.08 -21.11
CA ASP A 508 -6.42 -21.28 -21.94
C ASP A 508 -5.17 -21.48 -22.80
N SER A 509 -4.44 -22.59 -22.58
CA SER A 509 -3.22 -22.94 -23.33
C SER A 509 -3.47 -23.33 -24.80
N GLN A 510 -4.71 -23.53 -25.22
CA GLN A 510 -5.04 -23.91 -26.60
C GLN A 510 -5.11 -22.72 -27.55
N LEU A 511 -5.23 -21.49 -27.04
CA LEU A 511 -5.29 -20.30 -27.87
C LEU A 511 -3.87 -19.90 -28.32
N GLU A 512 -3.67 -19.78 -29.63
CA GLU A 512 -2.44 -19.22 -30.17
C GLU A 512 -2.41 -17.70 -29.92
N VAL A 513 -1.34 -17.24 -29.26
CA VAL A 513 -1.18 -15.83 -28.84
C VAL A 513 0.09 -15.24 -29.42
N GLU A 514 -0.07 -14.10 -30.10
CA GLU A 514 1.04 -13.23 -30.46
C GLU A 514 1.39 -12.33 -29.24
N TRP A 515 2.45 -12.68 -28.52
CA TRP A 515 2.88 -11.90 -27.36
C TRP A 515 3.46 -10.54 -27.79
N PRO A 516 3.16 -9.44 -27.06
CA PRO A 516 3.76 -8.14 -27.33
C PRO A 516 5.29 -8.20 -27.21
N SER A 517 6.00 -7.52 -28.12
CA SER A 517 7.48 -7.53 -28.13
C SER A 517 8.11 -6.84 -26.92
N ARG A 518 7.35 -6.03 -26.18
CA ARG A 518 7.80 -5.30 -24.99
C ARG A 518 7.27 -5.87 -23.67
N LEU A 519 6.61 -7.03 -23.70
CA LEU A 519 6.04 -7.65 -22.51
C LEU A 519 7.15 -8.04 -21.53
N ARG A 520 7.04 -7.57 -20.28
CA ARG A 520 8.00 -7.82 -19.20
C ARG A 520 7.40 -8.62 -18.06
N THR A 521 6.14 -8.35 -17.74
CA THR A 521 5.46 -8.96 -16.60
C THR A 521 4.23 -9.69 -17.07
N LEU A 522 4.18 -10.99 -16.80
CA LEU A 522 3.09 -11.86 -17.18
C LEU A 522 2.56 -12.62 -15.96
N TYR A 523 1.25 -12.54 -15.75
CA TYR A 523 0.53 -13.31 -14.75
C TYR A 523 -0.49 -14.19 -15.45
N LEU A 524 -0.35 -15.51 -15.30
CA LEU A 524 -1.28 -16.48 -15.86
C LEU A 524 -1.88 -17.33 -14.74
N SER A 525 -3.19 -17.28 -14.58
CA SER A 525 -3.92 -18.19 -13.70
C SER A 525 -4.84 -19.08 -14.56
N PRO A 526 -4.89 -20.40 -14.31
CA PRO A 526 -5.73 -21.33 -15.06
C PRO A 526 -7.22 -21.05 -14.86
N GLY A 527 -7.61 -20.41 -13.76
CA GLY A 527 -8.98 -20.00 -13.51
C GLY A 527 -9.93 -21.20 -13.40
N ASP A 528 -10.85 -21.30 -14.36
CA ASP A 528 -11.87 -22.35 -14.44
C ASP A 528 -11.40 -23.58 -15.27
N TYR A 529 -10.21 -23.52 -15.88
CA TYR A 529 -9.66 -24.61 -16.67
C TYR A 529 -8.84 -25.56 -15.79
N ASP A 530 -9.25 -26.83 -15.75
CA ASP A 530 -8.43 -27.91 -15.20
C ASP A 530 -7.35 -28.31 -16.24
N ASP A 531 -6.14 -28.66 -15.78
CA ASP A 531 -5.04 -29.21 -16.59
C ASP A 531 -4.43 -28.27 -17.67
N VAL A 532 -4.19 -27.00 -17.33
CA VAL A 532 -3.43 -26.10 -18.22
C VAL A 532 -1.98 -26.58 -18.38
N ASN A 533 -1.62 -26.98 -19.60
CA ASN A 533 -0.25 -27.38 -19.94
C ASN A 533 0.55 -26.18 -20.45
N GLY A 534 1.43 -25.66 -19.58
CA GLY A 534 2.32 -24.55 -19.92
C GLY A 534 3.55 -24.91 -20.76
N SER A 535 3.80 -26.19 -21.04
CA SER A 535 5.07 -26.64 -21.66
C SER A 535 5.29 -26.10 -23.07
N ASN A 536 4.21 -25.81 -23.81
CA ASN A 536 4.29 -25.34 -25.21
C ASN A 536 4.19 -23.81 -25.33
N LEU A 537 4.21 -23.07 -24.21
CA LEU A 537 4.11 -21.61 -24.22
C LEU A 537 5.40 -20.97 -24.74
N LYS A 538 5.33 -20.43 -25.95
CA LYS A 538 6.42 -19.62 -26.53
C LYS A 538 6.40 -18.22 -25.93
N LEU A 539 7.07 -18.05 -24.80
CA LEU A 539 7.16 -16.77 -24.10
C LEU A 539 8.11 -15.77 -24.81
N PRO A 540 7.83 -14.46 -24.76
CA PRO A 540 8.70 -13.46 -25.37
C PRO A 540 10.02 -13.35 -24.59
N ARG A 541 11.13 -13.13 -25.30
CA ARG A 541 12.48 -13.01 -24.69
C ARG A 541 12.62 -11.82 -23.74
N THR A 542 11.74 -10.83 -23.85
CA THR A 542 11.72 -9.64 -22.99
C THR A 542 11.07 -9.89 -21.63
N LEU A 543 10.53 -11.08 -21.38
CA LEU A 543 9.80 -11.39 -20.15
C LEU A 543 10.75 -11.50 -18.95
N GLU A 544 10.57 -10.61 -17.97
CA GLU A 544 11.36 -10.50 -16.75
C GLU A 544 10.66 -11.14 -15.56
N PHE A 545 9.33 -11.17 -15.54
CA PHE A 545 8.56 -11.73 -14.45
C PHE A 545 7.42 -12.59 -14.99
N LEU A 546 7.35 -13.81 -14.49
CA LEU A 546 6.25 -14.73 -14.77
C LEU A 546 5.76 -15.30 -13.45
N LYS A 547 4.49 -15.10 -13.16
CA LYS A 547 3.78 -15.83 -12.12
C LYS A 547 2.71 -16.70 -12.78
N SER A 548 2.87 -18.00 -12.64
CA SER A 548 1.90 -19.00 -13.09
C SER A 548 1.72 -20.07 -12.03
N GLU A 549 0.52 -20.65 -11.99
CA GLU A 549 0.18 -21.79 -11.10
C GLU A 549 0.51 -23.14 -11.74
N PHE A 550 0.84 -23.15 -13.03
CA PHE A 550 1.31 -24.28 -13.81
C PHE A 550 2.74 -24.01 -14.29
N ASP A 551 3.55 -25.05 -14.51
CA ASP A 551 4.97 -24.88 -14.85
C ASP A 551 5.13 -24.57 -16.35
N PRO A 552 5.55 -23.36 -16.74
CA PRO A 552 5.85 -23.01 -18.11
C PRO A 552 7.31 -23.41 -18.36
N GLU A 553 7.52 -24.53 -19.03
CA GLU A 553 8.78 -25.12 -19.51
C GLU A 553 10.10 -24.83 -18.72
N PRO A 554 10.84 -25.88 -18.30
CA PRO A 554 12.15 -25.74 -17.65
C PRO A 554 13.20 -24.91 -18.42
N GLU A 555 13.12 -24.87 -19.76
CA GLU A 555 14.11 -24.18 -20.61
C GLU A 555 14.11 -22.66 -20.46
N TRP A 556 12.96 -22.01 -20.20
CA TRP A 556 12.91 -20.57 -19.90
C TRP A 556 13.59 -20.25 -18.57
N ARG A 557 13.36 -21.06 -17.51
CA ARG A 557 14.06 -20.92 -16.22
C ARG A 557 15.56 -21.18 -16.37
N LEU A 558 15.94 -22.19 -17.14
CA LEU A 558 17.32 -22.58 -17.40
C LEU A 558 18.08 -21.55 -18.25
N GLN A 559 17.49 -21.01 -19.33
CA GLN A 559 18.10 -19.93 -20.11
C GLN A 559 18.33 -18.68 -19.27
N ARG A 560 17.45 -18.38 -18.31
CA ARG A 560 17.64 -17.28 -17.37
C ARG A 560 18.78 -17.54 -16.38
N LEU A 561 18.83 -18.74 -15.79
CA LEU A 561 19.94 -19.18 -14.95
C LEU A 561 21.29 -19.21 -15.70
N LEU A 562 21.28 -19.48 -17.00
CA LEU A 562 22.46 -19.49 -17.86
C LEU A 562 22.86 -18.08 -18.33
N SER A 563 21.89 -17.19 -18.62
CA SER A 563 22.14 -15.77 -18.90
C SER A 563 22.60 -14.98 -17.66
N ALA A 564 22.36 -15.51 -16.47
CA ALA A 564 22.96 -15.03 -15.21
C ALA A 564 24.36 -15.59 -14.96
N ARG A 565 24.86 -16.50 -15.81
CA ARG A 565 26.21 -17.09 -15.76
C ARG A 565 27.14 -16.58 -16.88
N SER A 566 26.63 -15.76 -17.80
CA SER A 566 27.37 -15.14 -18.92
C SER A 566 27.31 -13.63 -18.81
#